data_AF-A0A358WD09-F1
#
_entry.id   AF-A0A358WD09-F1
#
_cell.length_a   1.000
_cell.length_b   1.000
_cell.length_c   1.000
_cell.angle_alpha   90.00
_cell.angle_beta   90.00
_cell.angle_gamma   90.00
#
_symmetry.space_group_name_H-M   'P 1'
#
loop_
_entity.id
_entity.type
_entity.pdbx_description
1 polymer ?
#
loop_
_entity_poly.entity_id
_entity_poly.type
_entity_poly.pdbx_seq_one_letter_code
_entity_poly.pdbx_strand_id
1 'polypeptide(L)'
;MKNKNSKSVLLGSSYAENPYYIVAEKNKMTYFYSSKYDEFVAKYGRNKMWEANQTFLKNQLDQNKKIYFNINPNNANPNSAFFKEFMYIKNYYKISPNQQLDANYITSLGAWYWSGRVK
;
A
#
# COMPACT_ATOMS: atom_id res chain seq x y z
N MET A 1 -12.15 -4.09 -1.40
CA MET A 1 -11.23 -4.54 -0.33
C MET A 1 -11.38 -6.05 -0.14
N LYS A 2 -10.28 -6.75 0.08
CA LYS A 2 -10.22 -8.21 0.33
C LYS A 2 -9.55 -8.48 1.68
N ASN A 3 -9.81 -9.64 2.30
CA ASN A 3 -9.26 -10.07 3.59
C ASN A 3 -9.40 -9.04 4.74
N LYS A 4 -10.60 -8.43 4.86
CA LYS A 4 -10.87 -7.27 5.74
C LYS A 4 -10.43 -7.45 7.19
N ASN A 5 -10.51 -8.66 7.73
CA ASN A 5 -10.21 -8.98 9.13
C ASN A 5 -8.71 -9.25 9.38
N SER A 6 -7.86 -9.21 8.34
CA SER A 6 -6.43 -9.43 8.51
C SER A 6 -5.79 -8.30 9.32
N LYS A 7 -4.86 -8.64 10.21
CA LYS A 7 -4.06 -7.68 11.00
C LYS A 7 -2.96 -6.99 10.18
N SER A 8 -2.88 -7.31 8.89
CA SER A 8 -1.87 -6.79 7.98
C SER A 8 -2.52 -6.29 6.71
N VAL A 9 -1.88 -5.28 6.11
CA VAL A 9 -2.21 -4.74 4.79
C VAL A 9 -0.98 -4.81 3.91
N LEU A 10 -1.18 -5.14 2.63
CA LEU A 10 -0.13 -5.12 1.63
C LEU A 10 -0.48 -4.11 0.54
N LEU A 11 0.43 -3.16 0.34
CA LEU A 11 0.36 -2.09 -0.66
C LEU A 11 1.44 -2.29 -1.72
N GLY A 12 1.33 -1.58 -2.85
CA GLY A 12 2.40 -1.60 -3.85
C GLY A 12 1.93 -1.58 -5.29
N SER A 13 2.76 -2.16 -6.16
CA SER A 13 2.56 -2.07 -7.61
C SER A 13 2.03 -3.37 -8.20
N SER A 14 1.08 -3.27 -9.14
CA SER A 14 0.66 -4.39 -9.99
C SER A 14 1.67 -4.72 -11.09
N TYR A 15 2.66 -3.86 -11.31
CA TYR A 15 3.69 -3.99 -12.35
C TYR A 15 5.03 -4.52 -11.81
N ALA A 16 5.09 -4.88 -10.52
CA ALA A 16 6.25 -5.60 -9.98
C ALA A 16 6.24 -7.05 -10.48
N GLU A 17 7.41 -7.71 -10.45
CA GLU A 17 7.56 -9.13 -10.79
C GLU A 17 6.50 -10.00 -10.08
N ASN A 18 6.26 -9.72 -8.80
CA ASN A 18 5.15 -10.28 -8.04
C ASN A 18 4.14 -9.17 -7.73
N PRO A 19 3.01 -9.09 -8.46
CA PRO A 19 1.99 -8.06 -8.22
C PRO A 19 1.47 -8.08 -6.78
N TYR A 20 1.22 -6.90 -6.21
CA TYR A 20 0.91 -6.77 -4.78
C TYR A 20 -0.29 -7.63 -4.36
N TYR A 21 -1.35 -7.69 -5.17
CA TYR A 21 -2.57 -8.44 -4.87
C TYR A 21 -2.32 -9.96 -4.85
N ILE A 22 -1.37 -10.48 -5.64
CA ILE A 22 -0.97 -11.88 -5.60
C ILE A 22 -0.25 -12.19 -4.29
N VAL A 23 0.71 -11.34 -3.91
CA VAL A 23 1.46 -11.50 -2.65
C VAL A 23 0.50 -11.38 -1.46
N ALA A 24 -0.46 -10.46 -1.51
CA ALA A 24 -1.43 -10.24 -0.45
C ALA A 24 -2.38 -11.44 -0.30
N GLU A 25 -2.89 -11.98 -1.41
CA GLU A 25 -3.79 -13.14 -1.41
C GLU A 25 -3.08 -14.38 -0.83
N LYS A 26 -1.88 -14.68 -1.33
CA LYS A 26 -1.05 -15.80 -0.85
C LYS A 26 -0.83 -15.75 0.67
N ASN A 27 -0.61 -14.55 1.20
CA ASN A 27 -0.31 -14.33 2.62
C ASN A 27 -1.54 -13.93 3.47
N LYS A 28 -2.77 -14.00 2.92
CA LYS A 28 -4.02 -13.63 3.60
C LYS A 28 -3.98 -12.22 4.22
N MET A 29 -3.33 -11.28 3.55
CA MET A 29 -3.24 -9.88 3.94
C MET A 29 -4.38 -9.06 3.34
N THR A 30 -4.74 -7.95 4.00
CA THR A 30 -5.70 -6.98 3.45
C THR A 30 -5.11 -6.30 2.22
N TYR A 31 -5.89 -6.11 1.16
CA TYR A 31 -5.50 -5.31 0.00
C TYR A 31 -6.71 -4.70 -0.69
N PHE A 32 -6.46 -3.68 -1.51
CA PHE A 32 -7.49 -2.98 -2.29
C PHE A 32 -7.24 -3.13 -3.79
N TYR A 33 -7.91 -4.12 -4.39
CA TYR A 33 -7.81 -4.44 -5.81
C TYR A 33 -9.21 -4.50 -6.45
N SER A 34 -9.29 -4.09 -7.71
CA SER A 34 -10.44 -4.28 -8.58
C SER A 34 -9.95 -4.53 -10.01
N SER A 35 -10.44 -5.57 -10.66
CA SER A 35 -10.23 -5.79 -12.10
C SER A 35 -10.96 -4.77 -12.97
N LYS A 36 -11.96 -4.06 -12.41
CA LYS A 36 -12.75 -3.03 -13.09
C LYS A 36 -12.24 -1.61 -12.83
N TYR A 37 -10.98 -1.45 -12.44
CA TYR A 37 -10.44 -0.15 -12.05
C TYR A 37 -10.58 0.89 -13.18
N ASP A 38 -10.28 0.50 -14.42
CA ASP A 38 -10.37 1.41 -15.56
C ASP A 38 -11.81 1.84 -15.87
N GLU A 39 -12.79 0.93 -15.72
CA GLU A 39 -14.21 1.28 -15.81
C GLU A 39 -14.59 2.33 -14.75
N PHE A 40 -14.12 2.17 -13.52
CA PHE A 40 -14.38 3.13 -12.46
C PHE A 40 -13.67 4.47 -12.69
N VAL A 41 -12.45 4.46 -13.23
CA VAL A 41 -11.75 5.68 -13.63
C VAL A 41 -12.51 6.40 -14.74
N ALA A 42 -13.00 5.68 -15.75
CA ALA A 42 -13.78 6.27 -16.84
C ALA A 42 -15.09 6.89 -16.32
N LYS A 43 -15.74 6.26 -15.35
CA LYS A 43 -17.03 6.71 -14.80
C LYS A 43 -16.91 7.84 -13.79
N TYR A 44 -15.93 7.77 -12.88
CA TYR A 44 -15.84 8.65 -11.71
C TYR A 44 -14.61 9.57 -11.72
N GLY A 45 -13.67 9.33 -12.62
CA GLY A 45 -12.41 10.07 -12.71
C GLY A 45 -11.36 9.63 -11.70
N ARG A 46 -10.09 9.93 -12.02
CA ARG A 46 -8.94 9.53 -11.18
C ARG A 46 -8.97 10.15 -9.79
N ASN A 47 -9.52 11.36 -9.63
CA ASN A 47 -9.63 12.03 -8.33
C ASN A 47 -10.54 11.26 -7.38
N LYS A 48 -11.71 10.79 -7.84
CA LYS A 48 -12.61 9.98 -7.03
C LYS A 48 -12.02 8.61 -6.67
N MET A 49 -11.26 8.01 -7.59
CA MET A 49 -10.54 6.78 -7.29
C MET A 49 -9.45 6.99 -6.23
N TRP A 50 -8.78 8.14 -6.27
CA TRP A 50 -7.81 8.50 -5.25
C TRP A 50 -8.46 8.75 -3.90
N GLU A 51 -9.58 9.48 -3.83
CA GLU A 51 -10.37 9.65 -2.59
C GLU A 51 -10.75 8.30 -1.97
N ALA A 52 -11.25 7.37 -2.79
CA ALA A 52 -11.58 6.02 -2.34
C ALA A 52 -10.35 5.26 -1.79
N ASN A 53 -9.19 5.43 -2.42
CA ASN A 53 -7.94 4.86 -1.93
C ASN A 53 -7.51 5.49 -0.60
N GLN A 54 -7.63 6.81 -0.44
CA GLN A 54 -7.35 7.49 0.83
C GLN A 54 -8.26 6.99 1.96
N THR A 55 -9.55 6.79 1.70
CA THR A 55 -10.47 6.19 2.67
C THR A 55 -10.03 4.77 3.04
N PHE A 56 -9.64 3.95 2.05
CA PHE A 56 -9.11 2.62 2.31
C PHE A 56 -7.87 2.67 3.21
N LEU A 57 -6.87 3.51 2.86
CA LEU A 57 -5.63 3.65 3.62
C LEU A 57 -5.93 4.11 5.04
N LYS A 58 -6.67 5.21 5.22
CA LYS A 58 -7.03 5.73 6.54
C LYS A 58 -7.63 4.63 7.43
N ASN A 59 -8.58 3.86 6.90
CA ASN A 59 -9.19 2.77 7.65
C ASN A 59 -8.20 1.69 8.09
N GLN A 60 -7.16 1.40 7.30
CA GLN A 60 -6.14 0.41 7.67
C GLN A 60 -5.17 0.96 8.72
N LEU A 61 -4.82 2.25 8.59
CA LEU A 61 -3.93 2.95 9.52
C LEU A 61 -4.59 3.16 10.89
N ASP A 62 -5.86 3.57 10.93
CA ASP A 62 -6.63 3.74 12.16
C ASP A 62 -6.80 2.41 12.93
N GLN A 63 -6.80 1.28 12.21
CA GLN A 63 -6.83 -0.07 12.80
C GLN A 63 -5.44 -0.57 13.23
N ASN A 64 -4.40 0.24 13.09
CA ASN A 64 -3.02 -0.09 13.40
C ASN A 64 -2.56 -1.42 12.75
N LYS A 65 -2.98 -1.66 11.50
CA LYS A 65 -2.56 -2.85 10.76
C LYS A 65 -1.07 -2.78 10.46
N LYS A 66 -0.40 -3.93 10.48
CA LYS A 66 0.98 -4.06 10.00
C LYS A 66 1.03 -3.78 8.51
N ILE A 67 1.96 -2.94 8.08
CA ILE A 67 2.07 -2.50 6.68
C ILE A 67 3.21 -3.25 5.99
N TYR A 68 2.86 -3.86 4.86
CA TYR A 68 3.78 -4.54 3.97
C TYR A 68 3.73 -3.94 2.57
N PHE A 69 4.83 -4.08 1.84
CA PHE A 69 4.97 -3.62 0.46
C PHE A 69 5.55 -4.73 -0.42
N ASN A 70 5.04 -4.93 -1.64
CA ASN A 70 5.66 -5.89 -2.58
C ASN A 70 6.92 -5.34 -3.26
N ILE A 71 7.20 -4.04 -3.11
CA ILE A 71 8.39 -3.35 -3.60
C ILE A 71 9.01 -2.54 -2.46
N ASN A 72 10.30 -2.22 -2.55
CA ASN A 72 10.96 -1.41 -1.52
C ASN A 72 10.32 -0.02 -1.47
N PRO A 73 9.70 0.40 -0.34
CA PRO A 73 9.00 1.68 -0.26
C PRO A 73 9.94 2.88 -0.40
N ASN A 74 11.23 2.73 -0.07
CA ASN A 74 12.21 3.80 -0.22
C ASN A 74 12.66 4.01 -1.68
N ASN A 75 12.27 3.13 -2.60
CA ASN A 75 12.55 3.22 -4.04
C ASN A 75 11.28 3.52 -4.86
N ALA A 76 10.21 4.00 -4.21
CA ALA A 76 8.95 4.29 -4.88
C ALA A 76 9.14 5.37 -5.96
N ASN A 77 8.76 5.06 -7.20
CA ASN A 77 8.82 6.00 -8.31
C ASN A 77 7.89 7.20 -8.04
N PRO A 78 8.37 8.47 -8.03
CA PRO A 78 7.58 9.66 -7.71
C PRO A 78 6.29 9.84 -8.53
N ASN A 79 6.25 9.29 -9.74
CA ASN A 79 5.10 9.39 -10.65
C ASN A 79 4.09 8.23 -10.50
N SER A 80 4.34 7.29 -9.59
CA SER A 80 3.49 6.11 -9.40
C SER A 80 2.34 6.35 -8.43
N ALA A 81 1.25 5.60 -8.59
CA ALA A 81 0.17 5.56 -7.59
C ALA A 81 0.69 5.10 -6.22
N PHE A 82 1.62 4.14 -6.22
CA PHE A 82 2.25 3.65 -4.99
C PHE A 82 3.00 4.77 -4.23
N PHE A 83 3.68 5.67 -4.92
CA PHE A 83 4.33 6.81 -4.27
C PHE A 83 3.32 7.72 -3.58
N LYS A 84 2.14 7.93 -4.16
CA LYS A 84 1.06 8.67 -3.50
C LYS A 84 0.58 7.98 -2.22
N GLU A 85 0.41 6.66 -2.24
CA GLU A 85 0.05 5.86 -1.06
C GLU A 85 1.14 5.95 0.03
N PHE A 86 2.40 5.82 -0.37
CA PHE A 86 3.56 5.95 0.50
C PHE A 86 3.64 7.34 1.16
N MET A 87 3.43 8.40 0.39
CA MET A 87 3.40 9.77 0.91
C MET A 87 2.21 10.01 1.84
N TYR A 88 1.06 9.39 1.55
CA TYR A 88 -0.10 9.43 2.45
C TYR A 88 0.24 8.81 3.82
N ILE A 89 0.91 7.65 3.83
CA ILE A 89 1.35 6.99 5.05
C ILE A 89 2.33 7.89 5.82
N LYS A 90 3.34 8.44 5.15
CA LYS A 90 4.28 9.37 5.80
C LYS A 90 3.56 10.54 6.47
N ASN A 91 2.62 11.17 5.76
CA ASN A 91 1.83 12.27 6.28
C ASN A 91 0.99 11.85 7.51
N TYR A 92 0.32 10.70 7.45
CA TYR A 92 -0.48 10.18 8.56
C TYR A 92 0.33 10.02 9.85
N TYR A 93 1.56 9.49 9.75
CA TYR A 93 2.45 9.29 10.88
C TYR A 93 3.38 10.48 11.17
N LYS A 94 3.19 11.62 10.51
CA LYS A 94 4.01 12.84 10.65
C LYS A 94 5.50 12.59 10.38
N ILE A 95 5.80 11.72 9.42
CA ILE A 95 7.15 11.40 8.96
C ILE A 95 7.55 12.40 7.88
N SER A 96 8.79 12.90 7.94
CA SER A 96 9.30 13.82 6.92
C SER A 96 9.28 13.18 5.51
N PRO A 97 8.86 13.92 4.46
CA PRO A 97 8.86 13.45 3.08
C PRO A 97 10.18 12.82 2.63
N ASN A 98 11.31 13.36 3.08
CA ASN A 98 12.65 12.93 2.67
C ASN A 98 13.23 11.80 3.53
N GLN A 99 12.57 11.46 4.63
CA GLN A 99 13.06 10.46 5.55
C GLN A 99 12.76 9.06 5.03
N GLN A 100 13.72 8.14 5.12
CA GLN A 100 13.49 6.75 4.77
C GLN A 100 12.64 6.05 5.83
N LEU A 101 11.82 5.10 5.39
CA LEU A 101 11.14 4.18 6.28
C LEU A 101 12.08 3.06 6.69
N ASP A 102 11.96 2.61 7.95
CA ASP A 102 12.60 1.39 8.42
C ASP A 102 11.88 0.14 7.88
N ALA A 103 12.17 -0.18 6.62
CA ALA A 103 11.59 -1.30 5.90
C ALA A 103 12.61 -2.43 5.73
N ASN A 104 12.20 -3.66 6.07
CA ASN A 104 13.03 -4.85 5.97
C ASN A 104 12.34 -5.91 5.09
N TYR A 105 13.07 -6.52 4.17
CA TYR A 105 12.51 -7.55 3.30
C TYR A 105 12.34 -8.87 4.05
N ILE A 106 11.14 -9.43 4.01
CA ILE A 106 10.78 -10.70 4.63
C ILE A 106 10.66 -11.75 3.53
N THR A 107 11.73 -12.53 3.31
CA THR A 107 11.85 -13.50 2.22
C THR A 107 10.70 -14.51 2.20
N SER A 108 10.28 -15.02 3.36
CA SER A 108 9.18 -15.98 3.46
C SER A 108 7.83 -15.43 2.99
N LEU A 109 7.66 -14.12 3.01
CA LEU A 109 6.45 -13.44 2.57
C LEU A 109 6.58 -12.85 1.15
N GLY A 110 7.81 -12.66 0.67
CA GLY A 110 8.09 -11.95 -0.57
C GLY A 110 7.76 -10.45 -0.49
N ALA A 111 7.86 -9.85 0.70
CA ALA A 111 7.39 -8.49 0.95
C ALA A 111 8.28 -7.71 1.94
N TRP A 112 8.31 -6.39 1.80
CA TRP A 112 8.96 -5.46 2.71
C TRP A 112 8.02 -5.12 3.86
N TYR A 113 8.44 -5.39 5.09
CA TYR A 113 7.74 -5.00 6.31
C TYR A 113 8.25 -3.65 6.80
N TRP A 114 7.35 -2.68 7.03
CA TRP A 114 7.69 -1.45 7.73
C TRP A 114 7.38 -1.57 9.22
N SER A 115 8.41 -1.35 10.06
CA SER A 115 8.32 -1.51 11.51
C SER A 115 7.52 -0.43 12.24
N GLY A 116 7.10 0.62 11.54
CA GLY A 116 6.52 1.83 12.16
C GLY A 116 7.59 2.77 12.75
N ARG A 117 8.87 2.34 12.79
CA ARG A 117 9.97 3.16 13.30
C ARG A 117 10.51 4.08 12.22
N VAL A 118 11.02 5.20 12.70
CA VAL A 118 11.78 6.20 11.97
C VAL A 118 13.26 5.89 12.18
N LYS A 119 14.04 5.82 11.09
CA LYS A 119 15.50 5.73 11.16
C LYS A 119 16.12 7.08 11.47
#